data_AF-A0ABD3MU83-F1
#
_entry.id   AF-A0ABD3MU83-F1
#
_cell.length_a   1.000
_cell.length_b   1.000
_cell.length_c   1.000
_cell.angle_alpha   90.00
_cell.angle_beta   90.00
_cell.angle_gamma   90.00
#
_symmetry.space_group_name_H-M   'P 1'
#
loop_
_entity.id
_entity.type
_entity.pdbx_description
1 polymer ?
#
loop_
_entity_poly.entity_id
_entity_poly.type
_entity_poly.pdbx_seq_one_letter_code
_entity_poly.pdbx_strand_id
1 'polypeptide(L)'
;MGAQVEEEHEFGVNDTAADAVASKTKPINSVTDFSPELLSIYYSRLFPFELLHSWLSYDPSTLTGNTTKQLAGASILSRREFSTTVQIHGDEIYKRYQSFSTQADIATAIRKQNPLKIDIGAVFNYAPKDHKSLPGGKLQPVQRELVFDVDLTDYDPIRNCGCSGAAICGKCWKFMVMAMEVMDAGLREDFGFKHLAWIYSGRRGVHCWVCDEGAREMGNDARSSVASYFEVSLASEKNKNAHLPHPLHPMLRRAHKILEPHFISSIIPEDGHGLLATQASWTKLLLTLPEAANPVSIELEKKWRSNKHHSSPAEKWEELKAALQSFIGKSGNSKAPKNVSNSDKLKIEHWPIETVFKYTYPRLDINVSKGMNHLLKSPFCVHPKTGRVCVPINMELVQEFDPLTVPTLRQLMNELDEYAGDSVGHEWQKTSLKGAFEHFQKKFLNPMLNDVRKSQRAEREKRAAVVGDF
;
A
#
# COMPACT_ATOMS: atom_id res chain seq x y z
N MET A 1 -32.90 43.14 -24.53
CA MET A 1 -33.25 43.81 -25.79
C MET A 1 -33.02 45.29 -25.60
N GLY A 2 -32.04 45.85 -26.29
CA GLY A 2 -31.61 47.24 -26.14
C GLY A 2 -30.20 47.37 -26.70
N ALA A 3 -30.12 47.62 -28.00
CA ALA A 3 -28.89 47.84 -28.75
C ALA A 3 -28.61 49.36 -28.85
N GLN A 4 -27.33 49.73 -28.74
CA GLN A 4 -26.72 50.98 -29.23
C GLN A 4 -25.39 50.53 -29.88
N VAL A 5 -25.26 50.59 -31.22
CA VAL A 5 -24.79 51.74 -32.06
C VAL A 5 -23.32 52.04 -31.77
N GLU A 6 -22.41 51.44 -32.56
CA GLU A 6 -21.66 51.99 -33.72
C GLU A 6 -20.34 52.64 -33.30
N GLU A 7 -19.21 52.18 -33.84
CA GLU A 7 -18.43 52.90 -34.87
C GLU A 7 -17.12 52.16 -35.20
N GLU A 8 -16.85 52.06 -36.49
CA GLU A 8 -15.62 51.59 -37.09
C GLU A 8 -14.52 52.66 -36.96
N HIS A 9 -13.28 52.24 -36.75
CA HIS A 9 -12.13 52.96 -37.26
C HIS A 9 -10.95 52.02 -37.49
N GLU A 10 -10.64 51.81 -38.75
CA GLU A 10 -9.46 51.15 -39.28
C GLU A 10 -8.32 52.16 -39.37
N PHE A 11 -7.12 51.84 -38.88
CA PHE A 11 -5.84 52.32 -39.41
C PHE A 11 -4.71 51.45 -38.84
N GLY A 12 -3.90 50.88 -39.75
CA GLY A 12 -2.75 50.03 -39.40
C GLY A 12 -1.56 50.80 -38.85
N VAL A 13 -0.46 50.06 -38.59
CA VAL A 13 0.95 50.41 -38.92
C VAL A 13 1.94 49.48 -38.17
N ASN A 14 2.93 49.03 -38.93
CA ASN A 14 4.29 48.59 -38.61
C ASN A 14 4.61 47.19 -38.06
N ASP A 15 5.09 46.38 -39.01
CA ASP A 15 6.28 45.53 -38.92
C ASP A 15 7.42 46.17 -38.11
N THR A 16 7.89 45.46 -37.08
CA THR A 16 9.32 45.40 -36.74
C THR A 16 9.66 43.98 -36.30
N ALA A 17 10.48 43.33 -37.13
CA ALA A 17 11.08 42.04 -36.84
C ALA A 17 12.13 42.19 -35.73
N ALA A 18 12.04 41.34 -34.71
CA ALA A 18 13.14 41.05 -33.80
C ALA A 18 13.16 39.53 -33.54
N ASP A 19 14.28 38.93 -33.93
CA ASP A 19 14.56 37.50 -33.92
C ASP A 19 14.31 36.85 -32.55
N ALA A 20 13.34 35.93 -32.50
CA ALA A 20 13.24 34.92 -31.46
C ALA A 20 13.60 33.57 -32.08
N VAL A 21 14.79 33.06 -31.74
CA VAL A 21 15.25 31.71 -32.06
C VAL A 21 14.30 30.72 -31.38
N ALA A 22 13.28 30.29 -32.12
CA ALA A 22 12.40 29.19 -31.74
C ALA A 22 13.20 27.88 -31.81
N SER A 23 13.68 27.43 -30.65
CA SER A 23 14.05 26.04 -30.43
C SER A 23 12.82 25.18 -30.74
N LYS A 24 12.80 24.55 -31.92
CA LYS A 24 11.85 23.52 -32.30
C LYS A 24 11.96 22.35 -31.31
N THR A 25 11.17 22.37 -30.25
CA THR A 25 10.87 21.18 -29.47
C THR A 25 10.11 20.23 -30.39
N LYS A 26 10.76 19.11 -30.74
CA LYS A 26 10.08 17.98 -31.38
C LYS A 26 8.87 17.58 -30.52
N PRO A 27 7.74 17.19 -31.11
CA PRO A 27 6.66 16.59 -30.34
C PRO A 27 7.20 15.33 -29.68
N ILE A 28 7.04 15.22 -28.36
CA ILE A 28 7.25 13.98 -27.62
C ILE A 28 6.27 12.98 -28.25
N ASN A 29 6.78 12.02 -29.03
CA ASN A 29 6.00 10.86 -29.41
C ASN A 29 5.48 10.25 -28.11
N SER A 30 4.18 10.34 -27.86
CA SER A 30 3.53 9.74 -26.69
C SER A 30 3.53 8.24 -26.87
N VAL A 31 4.68 7.61 -26.65
CA VAL A 31 4.80 6.17 -26.74
C VAL A 31 4.05 5.59 -25.54
N THR A 32 2.94 4.91 -25.77
CA THR A 32 2.09 4.40 -24.69
C THR A 32 2.82 3.28 -23.94
N ASP A 33 2.97 3.42 -22.62
CA ASP A 33 3.57 2.40 -21.73
C ASP A 33 2.73 1.13 -21.58
N PHE A 34 1.51 1.14 -22.12
CA PHE A 34 0.57 0.03 -22.10
C PHE A 34 -0.10 -0.12 -23.47
N SER A 35 -0.21 -1.38 -23.94
CA SER A 35 -1.09 -1.77 -25.03
C SER A 35 -1.49 -3.24 -24.87
N PRO A 36 -2.60 -3.69 -25.49
CA PRO A 36 -3.01 -5.10 -25.48
C PRO A 36 -1.92 -6.05 -26.03
N GLU A 37 -1.13 -5.59 -27.00
CA GLU A 37 -0.03 -6.36 -27.61
C GLU A 37 1.12 -6.53 -26.61
N LEU A 38 1.55 -5.44 -25.97
CA LEU A 38 2.58 -5.49 -24.92
C LEU A 38 2.14 -6.39 -23.76
N LEU A 39 0.86 -6.33 -23.38
CA LEU A 39 0.29 -7.16 -22.33
C LEU A 39 0.29 -8.65 -22.72
N SER A 40 -0.03 -8.96 -23.97
CA SER A 40 0.01 -10.32 -24.50
C SER A 40 1.42 -10.90 -24.46
N ILE A 41 2.43 -10.11 -24.83
CA ILE A 41 3.84 -10.52 -24.74
C ILE A 41 4.23 -10.73 -23.27
N TYR A 42 3.84 -9.84 -22.37
CA TYR A 42 4.08 -9.98 -20.94
C TYR A 42 3.50 -11.27 -20.37
N TYR A 43 2.24 -11.59 -20.63
CA TYR A 43 1.64 -12.88 -20.21
C TYR A 43 2.23 -14.09 -20.91
N SER A 44 2.84 -13.92 -22.09
CA SER A 44 3.48 -15.04 -22.79
C SER A 44 4.86 -15.35 -22.20
N ARG A 45 5.65 -14.32 -21.92
CA ARG A 45 7.09 -14.41 -21.67
C ARG A 45 7.52 -14.10 -20.23
N LEU A 46 6.89 -13.12 -19.59
CA LEU A 46 7.40 -12.49 -18.37
C LEU A 46 6.56 -12.77 -17.12
N PHE A 47 5.25 -12.99 -17.26
CA PHE A 47 4.38 -13.25 -16.11
C PHE A 47 4.80 -14.54 -15.38
N PRO A 48 5.07 -14.50 -14.06
CA PRO A 48 5.69 -15.61 -13.36
C PRO A 48 4.64 -16.65 -12.89
N PHE A 49 4.02 -17.36 -13.84
CA PHE A 49 2.96 -18.33 -13.52
C PHE A 49 3.39 -19.41 -12.52
N GLU A 50 4.66 -19.81 -12.54
CA GLU A 50 5.21 -20.78 -11.59
C GLU A 50 5.24 -20.24 -10.17
N LEU A 51 5.66 -18.98 -9.98
CA LEU A 51 5.64 -18.33 -8.66
C LEU A 51 4.21 -18.16 -8.16
N LEU A 52 3.29 -17.71 -9.02
CA LEU A 52 1.88 -17.55 -8.69
C LEU A 52 1.23 -18.89 -8.29
N HIS A 53 1.45 -19.93 -9.09
CA HIS A 53 0.95 -21.28 -8.81
C HIS A 53 1.51 -21.83 -7.50
N SER A 54 2.82 -21.73 -7.29
CA SER A 54 3.49 -22.23 -6.09
C SER A 54 3.00 -21.52 -4.83
N TRP A 55 2.78 -20.21 -4.90
CA TRP A 55 2.21 -19.46 -3.79
C TRP A 55 0.77 -19.88 -3.50
N LEU A 56 -0.13 -19.86 -4.49
CA LEU A 56 -1.57 -20.06 -4.27
C LEU A 56 -1.97 -21.53 -4.07
N SER A 57 -1.11 -22.48 -4.45
CA SER A 57 -1.32 -23.90 -4.16
C SER A 57 -0.98 -24.27 -2.72
N TYR A 58 -0.11 -23.51 -2.05
CA TYR A 58 0.50 -23.87 -0.76
C TYR A 58 1.03 -25.32 -0.75
N ASP A 59 1.56 -25.77 -1.89
CA ASP A 59 2.06 -27.14 -2.08
C ASP A 59 3.59 -27.15 -2.06
N PRO A 60 4.23 -27.67 -1.01
CA PRO A 60 5.69 -27.69 -0.93
C PRO A 60 6.38 -28.53 -2.01
N SER A 61 5.66 -29.41 -2.72
CA SER A 61 6.23 -30.16 -3.84
C SER A 61 6.71 -29.24 -4.98
N THR A 62 6.09 -28.05 -5.09
CA THR A 62 6.45 -27.02 -6.08
C THR A 62 7.87 -26.47 -5.90
N LEU A 63 8.47 -26.58 -4.69
CA LEU A 63 9.87 -26.19 -4.44
C LEU A 63 10.88 -27.03 -5.22
N THR A 64 10.53 -28.28 -5.54
CA THR A 64 11.46 -29.26 -6.12
C THR A 64 11.23 -29.51 -7.61
N GLY A 65 10.26 -28.82 -8.22
CA GLY A 65 9.83 -29.05 -9.60
C GLY A 65 9.17 -30.41 -9.85
N ASN A 66 8.96 -31.23 -8.80
CA ASN A 66 8.46 -32.59 -8.93
C ASN A 66 6.93 -32.62 -8.76
N THR A 67 6.21 -32.18 -9.81
CA THR A 67 4.73 -32.10 -9.85
C THR A 67 4.04 -33.44 -10.13
N THR A 68 4.79 -34.52 -10.32
CA THR A 68 4.30 -35.85 -10.71
C THR A 68 3.47 -36.57 -9.64
N LYS A 69 3.42 -36.06 -8.40
CA LYS A 69 2.61 -36.59 -7.29
C LYS A 69 1.45 -35.67 -6.86
N GLN A 70 0.95 -34.78 -7.71
CA GLN A 70 -0.31 -34.11 -7.42
C GLN A 70 -1.47 -35.12 -7.52
N LEU A 71 -2.03 -35.50 -6.38
CA LEU A 71 -3.33 -36.17 -6.32
C LEU A 71 -4.37 -35.21 -6.94
N ALA A 72 -4.68 -35.48 -8.21
CA ALA A 72 -5.72 -34.81 -8.98
C ALA A 72 -7.06 -34.97 -8.26
N GLY A 73 -7.48 -33.95 -7.52
CA GLY A 73 -8.79 -33.94 -6.84
C GLY A 73 -8.89 -33.08 -5.59
N ALA A 74 -7.77 -32.74 -4.93
CA ALA A 74 -7.80 -32.07 -3.61
C ALA A 74 -6.91 -30.82 -3.48
N SER A 75 -6.37 -30.27 -4.60
CA SER A 75 -5.50 -29.09 -4.51
C SER A 75 -6.29 -27.83 -4.14
N ILE A 76 -5.73 -27.02 -3.23
CA ILE A 76 -6.26 -25.71 -2.81
C ILE A 76 -6.55 -24.84 -4.04
N LEU A 77 -5.67 -24.87 -5.04
CA LEU A 77 -5.78 -24.07 -6.25
C LEU A 77 -7.05 -24.35 -7.06
N SER A 78 -7.47 -25.61 -7.19
CA SER A 78 -8.66 -25.98 -7.99
C SER A 78 -9.96 -25.35 -7.46
N ARG A 79 -9.95 -24.97 -6.18
CA ARG A 79 -11.06 -24.32 -5.48
C ARG A 79 -10.83 -22.83 -5.21
N ARG A 80 -9.70 -22.28 -5.68
CA ARG A 80 -9.39 -20.85 -5.61
C ARG A 80 -10.19 -20.09 -6.66
N GLU A 81 -10.90 -19.05 -6.24
CA GLU A 81 -11.52 -18.11 -7.17
C GLU A 81 -10.47 -17.16 -7.75
N PHE A 82 -10.56 -16.96 -9.06
CA PHE A 82 -9.97 -15.85 -9.78
C PHE A 82 -11.09 -15.05 -10.44
N SER A 83 -10.89 -13.74 -10.54
CA SER A 83 -11.64 -12.91 -11.49
C SER A 83 -10.72 -12.28 -12.51
N THR A 84 -11.25 -12.03 -13.70
CA THR A 84 -10.53 -11.30 -14.76
C THR A 84 -11.43 -10.22 -15.33
N THR A 85 -10.85 -9.05 -15.58
CA THR A 85 -11.47 -8.03 -16.44
C THR A 85 -10.80 -8.08 -17.80
N VAL A 86 -11.56 -8.37 -18.85
CA VAL A 86 -11.08 -8.36 -20.24
C VAL A 86 -11.74 -7.20 -21.00
N GLN A 87 -11.08 -6.70 -22.05
CA GLN A 87 -11.68 -5.71 -22.93
C GLN A 87 -12.14 -6.39 -24.23
N ILE A 88 -13.42 -6.28 -24.55
CA ILE A 88 -14.01 -6.85 -25.77
C ILE A 88 -14.77 -5.73 -26.47
N HIS A 89 -14.37 -5.39 -27.70
CA HIS A 89 -14.98 -4.32 -28.51
C HIS A 89 -15.07 -2.95 -27.80
N GLY A 90 -14.13 -2.67 -26.90
CA GLY A 90 -14.10 -1.44 -26.11
C GLY A 90 -14.71 -1.57 -24.71
N ASP A 91 -15.56 -2.57 -24.47
CA ASP A 91 -16.25 -2.77 -23.19
C ASP A 91 -15.40 -3.60 -22.21
N GLU A 92 -15.37 -3.18 -20.93
CA GLU A 92 -14.78 -3.96 -19.84
C GLU A 92 -15.76 -5.06 -19.40
N ILE A 93 -15.43 -6.32 -19.68
CA ILE A 93 -16.20 -7.49 -19.24
C ILE A 93 -15.51 -8.12 -18.03
N TYR A 94 -16.23 -8.14 -16.91
CA TYR A 94 -15.78 -8.71 -15.66
C TYR A 94 -16.29 -10.15 -15.47
N LYS A 95 -15.38 -11.09 -15.27
CA LYS A 95 -15.67 -12.53 -15.14
C LYS A 95 -15.21 -13.06 -13.79
N ARG A 96 -16.15 -13.45 -12.94
CA ARG A 96 -15.92 -14.07 -11.61
C ARG A 96 -16.00 -15.59 -11.64
N TYR A 97 -15.69 -16.19 -10.49
CA TYR A 97 -15.82 -17.63 -10.25
C TYR A 97 -15.04 -18.47 -11.25
N GLN A 98 -13.88 -17.99 -11.70
CA GLN A 98 -12.93 -18.83 -12.45
C GLN A 98 -12.08 -19.62 -11.45
N SER A 99 -11.69 -20.83 -11.82
CA SER A 99 -10.72 -21.61 -11.05
C SER A 99 -9.95 -22.56 -11.95
N PHE A 100 -8.73 -22.91 -11.53
CA PHE A 100 -7.74 -23.63 -12.33
C PHE A 100 -7.09 -24.73 -11.51
N SER A 101 -6.78 -25.87 -12.11
CA SER A 101 -6.24 -27.01 -11.34
C SER A 101 -4.72 -27.04 -11.36
N THR A 102 -4.12 -26.53 -12.44
CA THR A 102 -2.66 -26.57 -12.67
C THR A 102 -2.11 -25.21 -13.09
N GLN A 103 -0.78 -25.06 -13.02
CA GLN A 103 -0.07 -23.90 -13.56
C GLN A 103 -0.32 -23.71 -15.07
N ALA A 104 -0.37 -24.81 -15.84
CA ALA A 104 -0.63 -24.79 -17.27
C ALA A 104 -2.04 -24.30 -17.62
N ASP A 105 -3.04 -24.65 -16.81
CA ASP A 105 -4.42 -24.17 -16.95
C ASP A 105 -4.49 -22.65 -16.80
N ILE A 106 -3.83 -22.11 -15.76
CA ILE A 106 -3.76 -20.67 -15.52
C ILE A 106 -3.10 -19.98 -16.70
N ALA A 107 -1.91 -20.45 -17.10
CA ALA A 107 -1.15 -19.84 -18.19
C ALA A 107 -1.95 -19.82 -19.50
N THR A 108 -2.59 -20.94 -19.84
CA THR A 108 -3.42 -21.06 -21.04
C THR A 108 -4.61 -20.11 -21.00
N ALA A 109 -5.32 -20.05 -19.88
CA ALA A 109 -6.48 -19.18 -19.72
C ALA A 109 -6.10 -17.69 -19.77
N ILE A 110 -5.06 -17.28 -19.05
CA ILE A 110 -4.62 -15.88 -18.99
C ILE A 110 -4.07 -15.41 -20.34
N ARG A 111 -3.27 -16.23 -21.04
CA ARG A 111 -2.79 -15.91 -22.40
C ARG A 111 -3.93 -15.80 -23.40
N LYS A 112 -4.91 -16.71 -23.33
CA LYS A 112 -6.09 -16.67 -24.22
C LYS A 112 -6.98 -15.45 -23.96
N GLN A 113 -7.20 -15.11 -22.69
CA GLN A 113 -8.10 -14.03 -22.30
C GLN A 113 -7.44 -12.64 -22.40
N ASN A 114 -6.11 -12.57 -22.30
CA ASN A 114 -5.32 -11.33 -22.22
C ASN A 114 -5.95 -10.26 -21.29
N PRO A 115 -6.21 -10.59 -20.01
CA PRO A 115 -7.02 -9.74 -19.15
C PRO A 115 -6.29 -8.46 -18.69
N LEU A 116 -7.01 -7.34 -18.68
CA LEU A 116 -6.54 -6.07 -18.14
C LEU A 116 -6.32 -6.09 -16.62
N LYS A 117 -7.11 -6.90 -15.90
CA LYS A 117 -7.03 -7.06 -14.44
C LYS A 117 -7.22 -8.53 -14.09
N ILE A 118 -6.49 -9.01 -13.10
CA ILE A 118 -6.67 -10.33 -12.48
C ILE A 118 -6.79 -10.08 -10.98
N ASP A 119 -7.83 -10.61 -10.36
CA ASP A 119 -8.02 -10.57 -8.91
C ASP A 119 -8.09 -11.98 -8.35
N ILE A 120 -7.59 -12.15 -7.12
CA ILE A 120 -7.54 -13.43 -6.40
C ILE A 120 -8.60 -13.37 -5.29
N GLY A 121 -9.44 -14.40 -5.24
CA GLY A 121 -10.54 -14.53 -4.28
C GLY A 121 -10.26 -15.62 -3.25
N ALA A 122 -11.32 -16.12 -2.61
CA ALA A 122 -11.23 -17.18 -1.61
C ALA A 122 -10.94 -18.57 -2.24
N VAL A 123 -10.46 -19.50 -1.42
CA VAL A 123 -10.68 -20.93 -1.64
C VAL A 123 -12.06 -21.27 -1.13
N PHE A 124 -12.80 -22.00 -1.95
CA PHE A 124 -14.13 -22.47 -1.65
C PHE A 124 -14.13 -23.95 -1.27
N ASN A 125 -15.26 -24.43 -0.76
CA ASN A 125 -15.50 -25.84 -0.53
C ASN A 125 -15.60 -26.66 -1.84
N TYR A 126 -16.09 -26.05 -2.93
CA TYR A 126 -16.14 -26.61 -4.30
C TYR A 126 -15.37 -25.73 -5.28
N ALA A 127 -15.12 -26.22 -6.49
CA ALA A 127 -14.50 -25.41 -7.55
C ALA A 127 -15.43 -24.26 -7.97
N PRO A 128 -14.99 -22.98 -7.89
CA PRO A 128 -15.81 -21.82 -8.28
C PRO A 128 -16.40 -21.89 -9.69
N LYS A 129 -15.65 -22.45 -10.65
CA LYS A 129 -16.13 -22.58 -12.04
C LYS A 129 -17.43 -23.40 -12.16
N ASP A 130 -17.69 -24.28 -11.21
CA ASP A 130 -18.84 -25.17 -11.19
C ASP A 130 -20.03 -24.58 -10.39
N HIS A 131 -19.95 -23.31 -9.94
CA HIS A 131 -20.97 -22.67 -9.08
C HIS A 131 -22.40 -22.76 -9.63
N LYS A 132 -22.58 -22.76 -10.95
CA LYS A 132 -23.91 -22.85 -11.59
C LYS A 132 -24.56 -24.22 -11.45
N SER A 133 -23.76 -25.26 -11.23
CA SER A 133 -24.24 -26.63 -11.02
C SER A 133 -24.61 -26.92 -9.55
N LEU A 134 -24.24 -26.02 -8.64
CA LEU A 134 -24.47 -26.19 -7.21
C LEU A 134 -25.80 -25.53 -6.79
N PRO A 135 -26.54 -26.12 -5.83
CA PRO A 135 -27.66 -25.46 -5.22
C PRO A 135 -27.24 -24.12 -4.57
N GLY A 136 -28.15 -23.15 -4.56
CA GLY A 136 -27.92 -21.83 -3.98
C GLY A 136 -27.39 -21.92 -2.54
N GLY A 137 -26.35 -21.15 -2.23
CA GLY A 137 -25.72 -21.13 -0.91
C GLY A 137 -24.82 -22.33 -0.59
N LYS A 138 -24.63 -23.30 -1.48
CA LYS A 138 -23.70 -24.41 -1.25
C LYS A 138 -22.24 -24.08 -1.48
N LEU A 139 -21.95 -23.15 -2.39
CA LEU A 139 -20.60 -22.65 -2.60
C LEU A 139 -20.24 -21.66 -1.49
N GLN A 140 -19.33 -22.06 -0.60
CA GLN A 140 -18.94 -21.29 0.58
C GLN A 140 -17.42 -21.13 0.64
N PRO A 141 -16.92 -19.91 0.93
CA PRO A 141 -15.49 -19.70 1.13
C PRO A 141 -15.05 -20.40 2.41
N VAL A 142 -13.87 -21.02 2.38
CA VAL A 142 -13.29 -21.76 3.51
C VAL A 142 -11.93 -21.22 3.94
N GLN A 143 -11.16 -20.64 3.01
CA GLN A 143 -9.87 -20.03 3.31
C GLN A 143 -9.64 -18.82 2.40
N ARG A 144 -8.99 -17.78 2.93
CA ARG A 144 -8.42 -16.68 2.15
C ARG A 144 -7.35 -16.00 2.98
N GLU A 145 -6.25 -15.64 2.35
CA GLU A 145 -5.23 -14.75 2.91
C GLU A 145 -5.90 -13.56 3.61
N LEU A 146 -5.42 -13.17 4.79
CA LEU A 146 -5.83 -11.89 5.37
C LEU A 146 -5.12 -10.80 4.56
N VAL A 147 -5.89 -9.86 4.03
CA VAL A 147 -5.34 -8.82 3.16
C VAL A 147 -5.63 -7.44 3.70
N PHE A 148 -4.74 -6.51 3.39
CA PHE A 148 -4.89 -5.09 3.68
C PHE A 148 -4.61 -4.28 2.42
N ASP A 149 -5.36 -3.20 2.24
CA ASP A 149 -5.19 -2.24 1.14
C ASP A 149 -5.04 -0.83 1.71
N VAL A 150 -3.99 -0.15 1.26
CA VAL A 150 -3.66 1.23 1.62
C VAL A 150 -3.47 2.02 0.34
N ASP A 151 -4.33 3.01 0.10
CA ASP A 151 -4.26 3.90 -1.06
C ASP A 151 -3.94 5.33 -0.63
N LEU A 152 -3.06 6.01 -1.38
CA LEU A 152 -2.71 7.40 -1.14
C LEU A 152 -3.90 8.38 -1.20
N THR A 153 -5.03 8.04 -1.84
CA THR A 153 -6.21 8.93 -1.82
C THR A 153 -6.76 9.18 -0.44
N ASP A 154 -6.62 8.21 0.46
CA ASP A 154 -7.10 8.38 1.82
C ASP A 154 -6.28 9.43 2.56
N TYR A 155 -5.10 9.79 2.05
CA TYR A 155 -4.21 10.81 2.61
C TYR A 155 -4.42 12.20 1.98
N ASP A 156 -5.25 12.36 0.94
CA ASP A 156 -5.48 13.64 0.24
C ASP A 156 -5.64 14.86 1.16
N PRO A 157 -6.42 14.79 2.26
CA PRO A 157 -6.60 15.94 3.16
C PRO A 157 -5.31 16.43 3.85
N ILE A 158 -4.23 15.64 3.82
CA ILE A 158 -2.93 15.94 4.44
C ILE A 158 -1.76 15.95 3.43
N ARG A 159 -2.05 15.83 2.12
CA ARG A 159 -1.02 15.94 1.07
C ARG A 159 -0.79 17.40 0.70
N ASN A 160 0.40 17.91 1.00
CA ASN A 160 0.82 19.29 0.67
C ASN A 160 1.86 19.33 -0.46
N CYS A 161 2.19 18.19 -1.05
CA CYS A 161 3.17 18.07 -2.14
C CYS A 161 2.64 18.46 -3.53
N GLY A 162 1.41 18.96 -3.64
CA GLY A 162 0.74 19.29 -4.91
C GLY A 162 0.05 18.10 -5.61
N CYS A 163 0.29 16.87 -5.17
CA CYS A 163 -0.43 15.69 -5.66
C CYS A 163 -1.83 15.57 -5.05
N SER A 164 -2.82 15.23 -5.85
CA SER A 164 -4.18 14.90 -5.43
C SER A 164 -4.73 13.71 -6.24
N GLY A 165 -5.76 13.05 -5.71
CA GLY A 165 -6.38 11.89 -6.35
C GLY A 165 -5.34 10.84 -6.70
N ALA A 166 -5.10 10.63 -8.00
CA ALA A 166 -4.23 9.57 -8.48
C ALA A 166 -2.79 9.98 -8.79
N ALA A 167 -2.46 11.27 -8.67
CA ALA A 167 -1.09 11.74 -8.79
C ALA A 167 -0.27 11.30 -7.57
N ILE A 168 1.00 10.96 -7.80
CA ILE A 168 1.95 10.56 -6.76
C ILE A 168 3.33 11.18 -7.03
N CYS A 169 4.14 11.28 -5.98
CA CYS A 169 5.54 11.71 -6.04
C CYS A 169 6.32 11.09 -4.87
N GLY A 170 7.65 11.24 -4.88
CA GLY A 170 8.52 10.72 -3.81
C GLY A 170 8.17 11.25 -2.41
N LYS A 171 7.59 12.46 -2.30
CA LYS A 171 7.17 13.04 -1.01
C LYS A 171 5.99 12.28 -0.41
N CYS A 172 4.87 12.19 -1.13
CA CYS A 172 3.68 11.51 -0.61
C CYS A 172 3.83 9.98 -0.56
N TRP A 173 4.72 9.38 -1.36
CA TRP A 173 4.99 7.95 -1.25
C TRP A 173 5.50 7.54 0.13
N LYS A 174 6.12 8.45 0.88
CA LYS A 174 6.54 8.19 2.28
C LYS A 174 5.38 7.77 3.18
N PHE A 175 4.12 8.15 2.90
CA PHE A 175 2.97 7.61 3.64
C PHE A 175 2.80 6.09 3.48
N MET A 176 3.07 5.54 2.30
CA MET A 176 2.99 4.09 2.08
C MET A 176 4.09 3.37 2.85
N VAL A 177 5.29 3.96 2.90
CA VAL A 177 6.40 3.44 3.69
C VAL A 177 6.05 3.42 5.18
N MET A 178 5.55 4.53 5.72
CA MET A 178 5.09 4.64 7.10
C MET A 178 4.00 3.59 7.43
N ALA A 179 3.03 3.42 6.51
CA ALA A 179 1.97 2.44 6.67
C ALA A 179 2.51 1.00 6.71
N MET A 180 3.39 0.65 5.77
CA MET A 180 4.01 -0.69 5.72
C MET A 180 4.80 -1.00 6.99
N GLU A 181 5.62 -0.07 7.49
CA GLU A 181 6.43 -0.31 8.70
C GLU A 181 5.58 -0.52 9.95
N VAL A 182 4.54 0.30 10.16
CA VAL A 182 3.65 0.16 11.32
C VAL A 182 2.87 -1.16 11.25
N MET A 183 2.33 -1.48 10.07
CA MET A 183 1.52 -2.68 9.88
C MET A 183 2.36 -3.95 9.94
N ASP A 184 3.51 -4.00 9.29
CA ASP A 184 4.40 -5.16 9.31
C ASP A 184 4.87 -5.47 10.74
N ALA A 185 5.26 -4.45 11.51
CA ALA A 185 5.62 -4.61 12.91
C ALA A 185 4.46 -5.15 13.75
N GLY A 186 3.25 -4.61 13.63
CA GLY A 186 2.10 -5.10 14.39
C GLY A 186 1.68 -6.52 14.01
N LEU A 187 1.65 -6.84 12.71
CA LEU A 187 1.28 -8.16 12.21
C LEU A 187 2.27 -9.25 12.66
N ARG A 188 3.57 -8.91 12.73
CA ARG A 188 4.61 -9.85 13.18
C ARG A 188 4.72 -9.94 14.70
N GLU A 189 4.82 -8.81 15.38
CA GLU A 189 5.11 -8.77 16.82
C GLU A 189 3.88 -9.08 17.68
N ASP A 190 2.70 -8.63 17.28
CA ASP A 190 1.49 -8.78 18.10
C ASP A 190 0.69 -10.03 17.71
N PHE A 191 0.60 -10.34 16.42
CA PHE A 191 -0.15 -11.49 15.92
C PHE A 191 0.71 -12.71 15.59
N GLY A 192 2.04 -12.57 15.56
CA GLY A 192 2.95 -13.67 15.29
C GLY A 192 2.93 -14.17 13.83
N PHE A 193 2.35 -13.42 12.89
CA PHE A 193 2.31 -13.80 11.49
C PHE A 193 3.71 -13.74 10.87
N LYS A 194 4.06 -14.75 10.08
CA LYS A 194 5.41 -14.92 9.52
C LYS A 194 5.46 -14.58 8.05
N HIS A 195 4.41 -14.91 7.30
CA HIS A 195 4.41 -14.92 5.85
C HIS A 195 3.58 -13.75 5.31
N LEU A 196 4.18 -12.57 5.29
CA LEU A 196 3.60 -11.33 4.76
C LEU A 196 4.21 -11.02 3.40
N ALA A 197 3.38 -10.82 2.38
CA ALA A 197 3.81 -10.30 1.08
C ALA A 197 3.22 -8.90 0.85
N TRP A 198 4.07 -7.89 0.86
CA TRP A 198 3.74 -6.52 0.47
C TRP A 198 3.92 -6.33 -1.02
N ILE A 199 2.91 -5.78 -1.69
CA ILE A 199 2.81 -5.71 -3.14
C ILE A 199 2.44 -4.29 -3.55
N TYR A 200 3.20 -3.71 -4.45
CA TYR A 200 2.82 -2.44 -5.06
C TYR A 200 1.54 -2.60 -5.90
N SER A 201 0.56 -1.71 -5.73
CA SER A 201 -0.73 -1.80 -6.44
C SER A 201 -0.65 -1.49 -7.95
N GLY A 202 0.52 -1.07 -8.43
CA GLY A 202 0.79 -0.63 -9.80
C GLY A 202 0.55 0.87 -10.03
N ARG A 203 0.09 1.60 -9.00
CA ARG A 203 -0.13 3.05 -9.11
C ARG A 203 0.22 3.84 -7.86
N ARG A 204 -0.56 3.74 -6.78
CA ARG A 204 -0.51 4.73 -5.68
C ARG A 204 -0.78 4.13 -4.29
N GLY A 205 -0.71 2.81 -4.19
CA GLY A 205 -1.03 2.09 -2.98
C GLY A 205 -0.22 0.82 -2.87
N VAL A 206 -0.44 0.13 -1.77
CA VAL A 206 0.21 -1.14 -1.44
C VAL A 206 -0.82 -2.12 -0.89
N HIS A 207 -0.64 -3.40 -1.21
CA HIS A 207 -1.44 -4.49 -0.67
C HIS A 207 -0.56 -5.37 0.21
N CYS A 208 -1.03 -5.76 1.39
CA CYS A 208 -0.41 -6.80 2.19
C CYS A 208 -1.22 -8.09 2.05
N TRP A 209 -0.54 -9.22 1.84
CA TRP A 209 -1.11 -10.56 1.88
C TRP A 209 -0.48 -11.36 3.02
N VAL A 210 -1.24 -11.60 4.09
CA VAL A 210 -0.84 -12.45 5.20
C VAL A 210 -1.25 -13.89 4.89
N CYS A 211 -0.24 -14.74 4.72
CA CYS A 211 -0.37 -16.05 4.09
C CYS A 211 -0.17 -17.22 5.06
N ASP A 212 0.01 -16.96 6.36
CA ASP A 212 0.02 -17.98 7.41
C ASP A 212 -1.29 -18.79 7.41
N GLU A 213 -1.22 -20.09 7.69
CA GLU A 213 -2.39 -21.00 7.66
C GLU A 213 -3.52 -20.51 8.59
N GLY A 214 -3.17 -20.15 9.83
CA GLY A 214 -4.14 -19.58 10.77
C GLY A 214 -4.77 -18.28 10.26
N ALA A 215 -4.02 -17.43 9.54
CA ALA A 215 -4.57 -16.23 8.93
C ALA A 215 -5.54 -16.56 7.79
N ARG A 216 -5.23 -17.59 6.99
CA ARG A 216 -6.08 -18.01 5.88
C ARG A 216 -7.43 -18.54 6.34
N GLU A 217 -7.46 -19.21 7.49
CA GLU A 217 -8.64 -19.86 8.06
C GLU A 217 -9.50 -18.93 8.93
N MET A 218 -9.06 -17.70 9.20
CA MET A 218 -9.83 -16.76 10.01
C MET A 218 -11.23 -16.51 9.43
N GLY A 219 -12.24 -16.61 10.30
CA GLY A 219 -13.60 -16.14 10.02
C GLY A 219 -13.67 -14.61 9.97
N ASN A 220 -14.79 -14.08 9.47
CA ASN A 220 -14.97 -12.64 9.26
C ASN A 220 -14.84 -11.82 10.55
N ASP A 221 -15.27 -12.34 11.70
CA ASP A 221 -15.18 -11.63 12.99
C ASP A 221 -13.73 -11.47 13.45
N ALA A 222 -12.94 -12.54 13.33
CA ALA A 222 -11.50 -12.50 13.62
C ALA A 222 -10.78 -11.54 12.68
N ARG A 223 -11.06 -11.60 11.37
CA ARG A 223 -10.51 -10.66 10.38
C ARG A 223 -10.85 -9.22 10.71
N SER A 224 -12.11 -8.96 11.07
CA SER A 224 -12.58 -7.63 11.47
C SER A 224 -11.86 -7.14 12.72
N SER A 225 -11.63 -8.02 13.69
CA SER A 225 -10.91 -7.69 14.93
C SER A 225 -9.44 -7.36 14.66
N VAL A 226 -8.76 -8.13 13.80
CA VAL A 226 -7.38 -7.83 13.39
C VAL A 226 -7.32 -6.52 12.61
N ALA A 227 -8.27 -6.26 11.71
CA ALA A 227 -8.27 -5.04 10.93
C ALA A 227 -8.56 -3.79 11.78
N SER A 228 -9.56 -3.85 12.67
CA SER A 228 -9.87 -2.76 13.60
C SER A 228 -8.82 -2.58 14.70
N TYR A 229 -7.98 -3.58 14.98
CA TYR A 229 -6.81 -3.40 15.85
C TYR A 229 -5.86 -2.32 15.30
N PHE A 230 -5.73 -2.22 13.97
CA PHE A 230 -4.92 -1.19 13.34
C PHE A 230 -5.69 0.13 13.12
N GLU A 231 -7.01 0.19 13.32
CA GLU A 231 -7.76 1.45 13.18
C GLU A 231 -7.53 2.35 14.39
N VAL A 232 -7.12 3.59 14.12
CA VAL A 232 -6.96 4.62 15.16
C VAL A 232 -7.98 5.72 14.92
N SER A 233 -8.89 5.87 15.88
CA SER A 233 -9.84 6.98 15.89
C SER A 233 -9.15 8.24 16.39
N LEU A 234 -8.84 9.15 15.46
CA LEU A 234 -8.25 10.47 15.75
C LEU A 234 -9.29 11.57 15.58
N ALA A 235 -9.04 12.70 16.25
CA ALA A 235 -9.85 13.90 16.08
C ALA A 235 -9.88 14.34 14.61
N SER A 236 -11.10 14.53 14.09
CA SER A 236 -11.36 15.05 12.74
C SER A 236 -12.45 16.12 12.78
N GLU A 237 -12.69 16.79 11.66
CA GLU A 237 -13.79 17.76 11.57
C GLU A 237 -15.16 17.13 11.89
N LYS A 238 -15.33 15.85 11.56
CA LYS A 238 -16.55 15.07 11.82
C LYS A 238 -16.59 14.48 13.23
N ASN A 239 -15.44 14.29 13.88
CA ASN A 239 -15.34 13.73 15.22
C ASN A 239 -14.28 14.49 16.04
N LYS A 240 -14.65 15.67 16.54
CA LYS A 240 -13.75 16.57 17.28
C LYS A 240 -13.32 16.03 18.65
N ASN A 241 -14.04 15.04 19.19
CA ASN A 241 -13.85 14.51 20.55
C ASN A 241 -13.09 13.18 20.58
N ALA A 242 -12.64 12.65 19.44
CA ALA A 242 -11.85 11.43 19.40
C ALA A 242 -10.43 11.69 19.90
N HIS A 243 -10.09 11.08 21.03
CA HIS A 243 -8.77 11.14 21.65
C HIS A 243 -8.21 9.74 21.87
N LEU A 244 -6.89 9.64 21.91
CA LEU A 244 -6.21 8.38 22.20
C LEU A 244 -6.49 7.94 23.65
N PRO A 245 -6.69 6.63 23.88
CA PRO A 245 -6.95 6.11 25.22
C PRO A 245 -5.74 6.32 26.14
N HIS A 246 -6.00 6.45 27.44
CA HIS A 246 -4.99 6.48 28.49
C HIS A 246 -5.21 5.33 29.50
N PRO A 247 -4.17 4.55 29.83
CA PRO A 247 -2.81 4.60 29.30
C PRO A 247 -2.74 4.22 27.82
N LEU A 248 -1.73 4.74 27.10
CA LEU A 248 -1.57 4.47 25.68
C LEU A 248 -1.28 2.98 25.44
N HIS A 249 -2.04 2.37 24.53
CA HIS A 249 -1.89 0.95 24.18
C HIS A 249 -0.46 0.66 23.68
N PRO A 250 0.15 -0.50 24.02
CA PRO A 250 1.52 -0.84 23.60
C PRO A 250 1.77 -0.70 22.09
N MET A 251 0.82 -1.13 21.25
CA MET A 251 0.92 -0.96 19.80
C MET A 251 1.00 0.50 19.37
N LEU A 252 0.22 1.39 20.00
CA LEU A 252 0.26 2.82 19.69
C LEU A 252 1.61 3.43 20.13
N ARG A 253 2.17 3.01 21.27
CA ARG A 253 3.53 3.43 21.66
C ARG A 253 4.58 3.01 20.63
N ARG A 254 4.52 1.77 20.14
CA ARG A 254 5.43 1.29 19.08
C ARG A 254 5.22 2.05 17.77
N ALA A 255 3.98 2.24 17.35
CA ALA A 255 3.65 3.00 16.15
C ALA A 255 4.19 4.44 16.24
N HIS A 256 4.04 5.11 17.38
CA HIS A 256 4.61 6.45 17.58
C HIS A 256 6.14 6.45 17.45
N LYS A 257 6.82 5.45 18.03
CA LYS A 257 8.28 5.31 17.92
C LYS A 257 8.74 5.13 16.46
N ILE A 258 7.95 4.44 15.63
CA ILE A 258 8.21 4.28 14.19
C ILE A 258 7.92 5.59 13.44
N LEU A 259 6.80 6.24 13.75
CA LEU A 259 6.25 7.34 12.94
C LEU A 259 6.83 8.72 13.27
N GLU A 260 7.26 8.99 14.50
CA GLU A 260 7.79 10.31 14.87
C GLU A 260 9.06 10.68 14.07
N PRO A 261 10.05 9.79 13.85
CA PRO A 261 11.18 10.09 12.97
C PRO A 261 10.74 10.47 11.55
N HIS A 262 9.77 9.74 10.99
CA HIS A 262 9.19 10.02 9.67
C HIS A 262 8.43 11.35 9.62
N PHE A 263 7.71 11.68 10.69
CA PHE A 263 7.03 12.95 10.83
C PHE A 263 8.03 14.11 10.76
N ILE A 264 9.16 13.99 11.47
CA ILE A 264 10.23 14.98 11.48
C ILE A 264 10.95 15.08 10.13
N SER A 265 11.22 13.95 9.46
CA SER A 265 11.98 13.95 8.19
C SER A 265 11.14 14.19 6.94
N SER A 266 9.84 13.94 6.97
CA SER A 266 9.01 13.93 5.75
C SER A 266 7.74 14.79 5.83
N ILE A 267 7.23 15.10 7.02
CA ILE A 267 6.00 15.89 7.17
C ILE A 267 6.30 17.34 7.55
N ILE A 268 7.17 17.52 8.53
CA ILE A 268 7.53 18.82 9.10
C ILE A 268 8.28 19.76 8.12
N PRO A 269 9.29 19.31 7.34
CA PRO A 269 10.18 20.20 6.62
C PRO A 269 9.59 20.63 5.26
N GLU A 270 10.15 21.68 4.67
CA GLU A 270 9.67 22.31 3.42
C GLU A 270 9.81 21.39 2.20
N ASP A 271 10.90 20.63 2.12
CA ASP A 271 11.11 19.60 1.12
C ASP A 271 10.19 18.37 1.33
N GLY A 272 9.54 18.26 2.48
CA GLY A 272 8.46 17.34 2.79
C GLY A 272 7.05 17.92 2.54
N HIS A 273 6.18 17.84 3.55
CA HIS A 273 4.81 18.39 3.55
C HIS A 273 4.69 19.76 4.23
N GLY A 274 5.80 20.32 4.72
CA GLY A 274 5.93 21.70 5.17
C GLY A 274 5.09 22.08 6.40
N LEU A 275 4.80 21.15 7.32
CA LEU A 275 3.88 21.41 8.45
C LEU A 275 4.39 22.47 9.45
N LEU A 276 5.71 22.65 9.57
CA LEU A 276 6.33 23.71 10.38
C LEU A 276 7.32 24.57 9.58
N ALA A 277 7.22 24.52 8.24
CA ALA A 277 8.16 25.21 7.34
C ALA A 277 7.90 26.71 7.25
N THR A 278 6.62 27.12 7.23
CA THR A 278 6.19 28.51 6.99
C THR A 278 5.30 29.04 8.09
N GLN A 279 5.22 30.37 8.20
CA GLN A 279 4.38 31.00 9.21
C GLN A 279 2.93 30.53 9.18
N ALA A 280 2.34 30.52 7.99
CA ALA A 280 0.98 30.01 7.81
C ALA A 280 0.82 28.55 8.29
N SER A 281 1.81 27.69 8.02
CA SER A 281 1.75 26.28 8.40
C SER A 281 1.84 26.05 9.91
N TRP A 282 2.81 26.67 10.61
CA TRP A 282 2.94 26.46 12.04
C TRP A 282 1.83 27.15 12.82
N THR A 283 1.36 28.33 12.39
CA THR A 283 0.19 28.98 13.02
C THR A 283 -1.03 28.06 12.92
N LYS A 284 -1.27 27.44 11.75
CA LYS A 284 -2.37 26.48 11.57
C LYS A 284 -2.24 25.28 12.50
N LEU A 285 -1.03 24.76 12.72
CA LEU A 285 -0.81 23.65 13.65
C LEU A 285 -1.04 24.07 15.11
N LEU A 286 -0.49 25.22 15.53
CA LEU A 286 -0.64 25.74 16.89
C LEU A 286 -2.10 26.00 17.27
N LEU A 287 -2.95 26.36 16.30
CA LEU A 287 -4.41 26.49 16.49
C LEU A 287 -5.12 25.16 16.80
N THR A 288 -4.46 24.01 16.61
CA THR A 288 -5.03 22.70 16.95
C THR A 288 -4.69 22.24 18.36
N LEU A 289 -3.88 23.01 19.11
CA LEU A 289 -3.59 22.71 20.51
C LEU A 289 -4.86 22.74 21.37
N PRO A 290 -4.92 21.97 22.47
CA PRO A 290 -5.99 22.10 23.44
C PRO A 290 -6.10 23.55 23.94
N GLU A 291 -7.31 24.04 24.17
CA GLU A 291 -7.57 25.43 24.57
C GLU A 291 -6.78 25.84 25.82
N ALA A 292 -6.64 24.93 26.78
CA ALA A 292 -5.84 25.15 27.99
C ALA A 292 -4.35 25.44 27.71
N ALA A 293 -3.80 25.02 26.56
CA ALA A 293 -2.43 25.28 26.13
C ALA A 293 -2.31 26.50 25.21
N ASN A 294 -3.35 27.33 25.06
CA ASN A 294 -3.29 28.57 24.30
C ASN A 294 -2.13 29.52 24.72
N PRO A 295 -1.74 29.63 26.01
CA PRO A 295 -0.56 30.42 26.38
C PRO A 295 0.73 29.95 25.69
N VAL A 296 0.92 28.63 25.53
CA VAL A 296 2.07 28.04 24.84
C VAL A 296 2.04 28.40 23.35
N SER A 297 0.87 28.33 22.72
CA SER A 297 0.66 28.72 21.33
C SER A 297 1.09 30.18 21.07
N ILE A 298 0.62 31.11 21.90
CA ILE A 298 0.93 32.55 21.79
C ILE A 298 2.44 32.80 21.96
N GLU A 299 3.06 32.15 22.94
CA GLU A 299 4.50 32.30 23.21
C GLU A 299 5.36 31.81 22.03
N LEU A 300 5.09 30.60 21.54
CA LEU A 300 5.82 30.01 20.43
C LEU A 300 5.59 30.76 19.12
N GLU A 301 4.36 31.21 18.84
CA GLU A 301 4.05 32.02 17.67
C GLU A 301 4.85 33.33 17.69
N LYS A 302 4.93 34.01 18.85
CA LYS A 302 5.77 35.21 19.01
C LYS A 302 7.26 34.90 18.84
N LYS A 303 7.72 33.80 19.43
CA LYS A 303 9.12 33.36 19.36
C LYS A 303 9.55 33.05 17.93
N TRP A 304 8.76 32.27 17.19
CA TRP A 304 9.08 31.84 15.81
C TRP A 304 8.87 32.93 14.76
N ARG A 305 8.06 33.96 15.03
CA ARG A 305 7.97 35.17 14.19
C ARG A 305 9.15 36.12 14.34
N SER A 306 9.89 36.03 15.44
CA SER A 306 11.00 36.93 15.69
C SER A 306 12.12 36.70 14.69
N ASN A 307 12.53 37.75 13.96
CA ASN A 307 13.69 37.70 13.05
C ASN A 307 15.02 37.35 13.76
N LYS A 308 15.04 37.33 15.09
CA LYS A 308 16.22 36.94 15.89
C LYS A 308 16.28 35.45 16.19
N HIS A 309 15.23 34.69 15.85
CA HIS A 309 15.13 33.27 16.17
C HIS A 309 15.05 32.44 14.89
N HIS A 310 16.06 31.61 14.66
CA HIS A 310 16.20 30.81 13.44
C HIS A 310 16.15 29.32 13.76
N SER A 311 15.00 28.84 14.24
CA SER A 311 14.77 27.40 14.38
C SER A 311 14.39 26.79 13.04
N SER A 312 15.08 25.71 12.69
CA SER A 312 14.65 24.75 11.69
C SER A 312 13.27 24.15 12.04
N PRO A 313 12.54 23.60 11.05
CA PRO A 313 11.26 22.94 11.31
C PRO A 313 11.34 21.81 12.36
N ALA A 314 12.44 21.05 12.38
CA ALA A 314 12.67 20.00 13.37
C ALA A 314 12.90 20.57 14.78
N GLU A 315 13.68 21.64 14.92
CA GLU A 315 13.87 22.32 16.21
C GLU A 315 12.55 22.92 16.74
N LYS A 316 11.70 23.47 15.87
CA LYS A 316 10.36 23.94 16.27
C LYS A 316 9.50 22.83 16.87
N TRP A 317 9.59 21.61 16.33
CA TRP A 317 8.88 20.45 16.90
C TRP A 317 9.36 20.11 18.31
N GLU A 318 10.67 20.07 18.53
CA GLU A 318 11.26 19.80 19.85
C GLU A 318 10.95 20.93 20.85
N GLU A 319 11.03 22.19 20.42
CA GLU A 319 10.66 23.35 21.24
C GLU A 319 9.18 23.30 21.66
N LEU A 320 8.29 22.92 20.75
CA LEU A 320 6.87 22.76 21.04
C LEU A 320 6.63 21.65 22.07
N LYS A 321 7.22 20.47 21.88
CA LYS A 321 7.12 19.36 22.84
C LYS A 321 7.64 19.77 24.22
N ALA A 322 8.80 20.42 24.29
CA ALA A 322 9.41 20.89 25.53
C ALA A 322 8.54 21.94 26.24
N ALA A 323 7.97 22.89 25.49
CA ALA A 323 7.08 23.90 26.04
C ALA A 323 5.79 23.29 26.62
N LEU A 324 5.18 22.33 25.92
CA LEU A 324 4.00 21.62 26.41
C LEU A 324 4.31 20.81 27.68
N GLN A 325 5.44 20.08 27.71
CA GLN A 325 5.87 19.33 28.90
C GLN A 325 6.14 20.24 30.11
N SER A 326 6.80 21.37 29.88
CA SER A 326 7.04 22.38 30.93
C SER A 326 5.72 22.96 31.45
N PHE A 327 4.78 23.27 30.55
CA PHE A 327 3.46 23.82 30.89
C PHE A 327 2.64 22.88 31.78
N ILE A 328 2.68 21.56 31.55
CA ILE A 328 1.99 20.58 32.39
C ILE A 328 2.81 20.12 33.61
N GLY A 329 3.98 20.73 33.87
CA GLY A 329 4.83 20.44 35.02
C GLY A 329 5.55 19.09 34.96
N LYS A 330 5.80 18.57 33.75
CA LYS A 330 6.53 17.31 33.51
C LYS A 330 8.00 17.52 33.10
N SER A 331 8.49 18.75 33.10
CA SER A 331 9.89 19.08 32.82
C SER A 331 10.45 20.07 33.87
N GLY A 332 11.59 19.71 34.46
CA GLY A 332 12.29 20.52 35.47
C GLY A 332 11.53 20.70 36.80
N ASN A 333 11.81 21.79 37.51
CA ASN A 333 11.12 22.20 38.75
C ASN A 333 9.81 22.99 38.48
N SER A 334 9.35 23.02 37.24
CA SER A 334 8.18 23.81 36.82
C SER A 334 6.90 23.24 37.42
N LYS A 335 6.13 24.09 38.14
CA LYS A 335 4.80 23.71 38.64
C LYS A 335 3.76 24.00 37.57
N ALA A 336 2.92 23.01 37.26
CA ALA A 336 1.78 23.21 36.38
C ALA A 336 0.88 24.35 36.90
N PRO A 337 0.26 25.16 36.02
CA PRO A 337 -0.67 26.19 36.44
C PRO A 337 -1.83 25.59 37.26
N LYS A 338 -2.23 26.28 38.34
CA LYS A 338 -3.29 25.79 39.25
C LYS A 338 -4.65 25.59 38.56
N ASN A 339 -4.86 26.22 37.40
CA ASN A 339 -6.14 26.26 36.69
C ASN A 339 -6.27 25.19 35.60
N VAL A 340 -5.25 24.38 35.33
CA VAL A 340 -5.31 23.33 34.29
C VAL A 340 -5.78 22.03 34.93
N SER A 341 -6.93 21.52 34.47
CA SER A 341 -7.50 20.27 34.98
C SER A 341 -6.62 19.06 34.63
N ASN A 342 -6.78 17.94 35.33
CA ASN A 342 -6.06 16.70 34.98
C ASN A 342 -6.44 16.19 33.59
N SER A 343 -7.70 16.39 33.17
CA SER A 343 -8.16 16.05 31.82
C SER A 343 -7.43 16.88 30.75
N ASP A 344 -7.25 18.19 30.98
CA ASP A 344 -6.52 19.06 30.07
C ASP A 344 -5.04 18.71 30.00
N LYS A 345 -4.42 18.39 31.15
CA LYS A 345 -3.01 17.93 31.17
C LYS A 345 -2.84 16.69 30.30
N LEU A 346 -3.76 15.74 30.38
CA LEU A 346 -3.72 14.51 29.59
C LEU A 346 -3.89 14.80 28.09
N LYS A 347 -4.83 15.68 27.72
CA LYS A 347 -5.00 16.11 26.32
C LYS A 347 -3.73 16.79 25.78
N ILE A 348 -3.12 17.67 26.58
CA ILE A 348 -1.87 18.35 26.22
C ILE A 348 -0.71 17.36 26.05
N GLU A 349 -0.63 16.36 26.94
CA GLU A 349 0.38 15.31 26.86
C GLU A 349 0.21 14.40 25.63
N HIS A 350 -1.02 14.04 25.28
CA HIS A 350 -1.31 13.18 24.13
C HIS A 350 -1.30 13.93 22.79
N TRP A 351 -1.47 15.24 22.78
CA TRP A 351 -1.55 16.05 21.56
C TRP A 351 -0.37 15.85 20.59
N PRO A 352 0.91 15.78 21.03
CA PRO A 352 2.02 15.49 20.11
C PRO A 352 1.87 14.15 19.41
N ILE A 353 1.44 13.11 20.14
CA ILE A 353 1.24 11.75 19.62
C ILE A 353 0.07 11.74 18.62
N GLU A 354 -1.05 12.35 18.99
CA GLU A 354 -2.22 12.51 18.12
C GLU A 354 -1.87 13.27 16.84
N THR A 355 -1.02 14.28 16.94
CA THR A 355 -0.53 15.06 15.79
C THR A 355 0.33 14.19 14.88
N VAL A 356 1.32 13.48 15.41
CA VAL A 356 2.12 12.53 14.61
C VAL A 356 1.21 11.57 13.87
N PHE A 357 0.26 10.94 14.57
CA PHE A 357 -0.65 9.97 13.96
C PHE A 357 -1.56 10.57 12.91
N LYS A 358 -2.10 11.77 13.14
CA LYS A 358 -2.98 12.45 12.19
C LYS A 358 -2.31 12.61 10.82
N TYR A 359 -1.01 12.87 10.84
CA TYR A 359 -0.23 13.13 9.64
C TYR A 359 0.56 11.92 9.12
N THR A 360 0.61 10.79 9.80
CA THR A 360 1.50 9.67 9.38
C THR A 360 0.92 8.28 9.56
N TYR A 361 -0.12 8.11 10.36
CA TYR A 361 -0.63 6.79 10.72
C TYR A 361 -1.36 6.12 9.53
N PRO A 362 -1.22 4.79 9.35
CA PRO A 362 -1.89 4.06 8.29
C PRO A 362 -3.42 4.30 8.20
N ARG A 363 -3.91 4.57 7.00
CA ARG A 363 -5.33 4.66 6.64
C ARG A 363 -5.69 3.44 5.79
N LEU A 364 -6.56 2.58 6.31
CA LEU A 364 -6.88 1.29 5.69
C LEU A 364 -8.25 1.35 5.00
N ASP A 365 -8.37 0.74 3.81
CA ASP A 365 -9.68 0.29 3.36
C ASP A 365 -10.06 -0.99 4.12
N ILE A 366 -10.69 -0.79 5.27
CA ILE A 366 -10.98 -1.89 6.18
C ILE A 366 -11.94 -2.93 5.57
N ASN A 367 -12.79 -2.53 4.62
CA ASN A 367 -13.78 -3.45 4.05
C ASN A 367 -13.13 -4.57 3.22
N VAL A 368 -11.96 -4.29 2.64
CA VAL A 368 -11.12 -5.28 1.92
C VAL A 368 -10.62 -6.37 2.87
N SER A 369 -10.42 -6.03 4.15
CA SER A 369 -9.85 -6.91 5.18
C SER A 369 -10.92 -7.79 5.85
N LYS A 370 -12.15 -7.27 6.04
CA LYS A 370 -13.21 -7.92 6.84
C LYS A 370 -13.77 -9.19 6.22
N GLY A 371 -14.02 -9.19 4.92
CA GLY A 371 -14.75 -10.26 4.24
C GLY A 371 -13.85 -11.37 3.70
N MET A 372 -14.18 -12.63 3.95
CA MET A 372 -13.46 -13.78 3.38
C MET A 372 -13.69 -13.94 1.86
N ASN A 373 -14.73 -13.34 1.28
CA ASN A 373 -15.07 -13.43 -0.15
C ASN A 373 -14.59 -12.22 -0.98
N HIS A 374 -13.85 -11.28 -0.37
CA HIS A 374 -13.35 -10.10 -1.07
C HIS A 374 -12.26 -10.48 -2.07
N LEU A 375 -12.30 -9.88 -3.25
CA LEU A 375 -11.32 -10.06 -4.31
C LEU A 375 -10.28 -8.95 -4.24
N LEU A 376 -9.00 -9.29 -4.35
CA LEU A 376 -7.93 -8.28 -4.39
C LEU A 376 -7.01 -8.56 -5.57
N LYS A 377 -6.54 -7.47 -6.20
CA LYS A 377 -5.69 -7.53 -7.39
C LYS A 377 -4.48 -8.44 -7.16
N SER A 378 -4.26 -9.35 -8.10
CA SER A 378 -3.13 -10.27 -8.08
C SER A 378 -1.79 -9.52 -8.12
N PRO A 379 -0.79 -9.97 -7.36
CA PRO A 379 0.61 -9.67 -7.66
C PRO A 379 0.95 -9.97 -9.11
N PHE A 380 1.99 -9.32 -9.61
CA PHE A 380 2.51 -9.47 -10.98
C PHE A 380 1.56 -9.00 -12.09
N CYS A 381 0.37 -8.48 -11.77
CA CYS A 381 -0.49 -7.84 -12.77
C CYS A 381 0.12 -6.54 -13.29
N VAL A 382 -0.37 -6.09 -14.44
CA VAL A 382 -0.04 -4.77 -14.98
C VAL A 382 -1.17 -3.81 -14.67
N HIS A 383 -0.85 -2.61 -14.21
CA HIS A 383 -1.86 -1.58 -14.03
C HIS A 383 -2.13 -0.87 -15.38
N PRO A 384 -3.35 -0.95 -15.95
CA PRO A 384 -3.62 -0.55 -17.34
C PRO A 384 -3.40 0.94 -17.62
N LYS A 385 -3.58 1.81 -16.60
CA LYS A 385 -3.35 3.27 -16.77
C LYS A 385 -1.90 3.72 -16.65
N THR A 386 -1.03 2.90 -16.06
CA THR A 386 0.38 3.27 -15.79
C THR A 386 1.36 2.39 -16.54
N GLY A 387 0.92 1.24 -17.05
CA GLY A 387 1.78 0.22 -17.65
C GLY A 387 2.68 -0.49 -16.64
N ARG A 388 2.67 -0.11 -15.35
CA ARG A 388 3.57 -0.63 -14.32
C ARG A 388 3.14 -2.00 -13.82
N VAL A 389 4.13 -2.84 -13.53
CA VAL A 389 3.90 -4.15 -12.92
C VAL A 389 3.66 -4.01 -11.41
N CYS A 390 2.72 -4.79 -10.88
CA CYS A 390 2.41 -4.89 -9.46
C CYS A 390 3.46 -5.78 -8.78
N VAL A 391 4.64 -5.21 -8.52
CA VAL A 391 5.80 -5.95 -8.01
C VAL A 391 5.74 -6.15 -6.48
N PRO A 392 6.27 -7.28 -5.98
CA PRO A 392 6.55 -7.44 -4.55
C PRO A 392 7.55 -6.40 -4.05
N ILE A 393 7.34 -5.92 -2.82
CA ILE A 393 8.18 -4.92 -2.15
C ILE A 393 9.07 -5.63 -1.13
N ASN A 394 10.36 -5.35 -1.16
CA ASN A 394 11.30 -5.82 -0.14
C ASN A 394 11.18 -4.95 1.12
N MET A 395 10.66 -5.51 2.21
CA MET A 395 10.54 -4.80 3.49
C MET A 395 11.89 -4.42 4.11
N GLU A 396 12.97 -5.15 3.85
CA GLU A 396 14.32 -4.80 4.32
C GLU A 396 14.84 -3.49 3.68
N LEU A 397 14.31 -3.12 2.50
CA LEU A 397 14.71 -1.93 1.72
C LEU A 397 13.50 -1.02 1.44
N VAL A 398 12.49 -1.02 2.30
CA VAL A 398 11.21 -0.33 2.05
C VAL A 398 11.37 1.18 1.85
N GLN A 399 12.36 1.79 2.51
CA GLN A 399 12.65 3.22 2.42
C GLN A 399 13.17 3.65 1.04
N GLU A 400 13.77 2.71 0.31
CA GLU A 400 14.39 2.90 -1.01
C GLU A 400 13.40 2.62 -2.17
N PHE A 401 12.23 2.03 -1.87
CA PHE A 401 11.26 1.69 -2.90
C PHE A 401 10.67 2.98 -3.52
N ASP A 402 10.92 3.17 -4.82
CA ASP A 402 10.35 4.26 -5.61
C ASP A 402 9.28 3.73 -6.57
N PRO A 403 7.98 4.09 -6.39
CA PRO A 403 6.91 3.66 -7.28
C PRO A 403 7.05 4.22 -8.70
N LEU A 404 7.86 5.27 -8.89
CA LEU A 404 8.10 5.94 -10.17
C LEU A 404 9.15 5.24 -11.03
N THR A 405 9.95 4.34 -10.47
CA THR A 405 10.95 3.53 -11.20
C THR A 405 10.52 2.09 -11.44
N VAL A 406 9.38 1.67 -10.86
CA VAL A 406 8.81 0.33 -11.11
C VAL A 406 8.58 0.12 -12.61
N PRO A 407 9.06 -0.99 -13.20
CA PRO A 407 9.09 -1.15 -14.64
C PRO A 407 7.71 -1.16 -15.30
N THR A 408 7.64 -0.50 -16.46
CA THR A 408 6.47 -0.53 -17.35
C THR A 408 6.58 -1.64 -18.39
N LEU A 409 5.46 -2.06 -18.98
CA LEU A 409 5.47 -3.08 -20.04
C LEU A 409 6.41 -2.72 -21.18
N ARG A 410 6.41 -1.46 -21.62
CA ARG A 410 7.26 -1.01 -22.71
C ARG A 410 8.75 -1.13 -22.38
N GLN A 411 9.14 -0.67 -21.18
CA GLN A 411 10.51 -0.80 -20.71
C GLN A 411 10.94 -2.28 -20.71
N LEU A 412 10.08 -3.17 -20.23
CA LEU A 412 10.38 -4.61 -20.18
C LEU A 412 10.54 -5.25 -21.56
N MET A 413 9.79 -4.78 -22.56
CA MET A 413 9.97 -5.27 -23.94
C MET A 413 11.33 -4.83 -24.50
N ASN A 414 11.70 -3.55 -24.30
CA ASN A 414 13.00 -3.06 -24.73
C ASN A 414 14.14 -3.82 -24.05
N GLU A 415 14.04 -4.07 -22.74
CA GLU A 415 15.03 -4.86 -21.99
C GLU A 415 15.16 -6.29 -22.52
N LEU A 416 14.05 -6.92 -22.95
CA LEU A 416 14.08 -8.26 -23.56
C LEU A 416 14.77 -8.27 -24.93
N ASP A 417 14.53 -7.25 -25.75
CA ASP A 417 15.11 -7.13 -27.09
C ASP A 417 16.61 -6.78 -27.03
N GLU A 418 17.03 -6.02 -26.03
CA GLU A 418 18.42 -5.59 -25.80
C GLU A 418 19.25 -6.62 -25.02
N TYR A 419 18.63 -7.63 -24.38
CA TYR A 419 19.34 -8.59 -23.56
C TYR A 419 20.30 -9.47 -24.39
N ALA A 420 21.60 -9.24 -24.21
CA ALA A 420 22.69 -9.98 -24.85
C ALA A 420 23.38 -11.00 -23.92
N GLY A 421 22.81 -11.27 -22.74
CA GLY A 421 23.39 -12.18 -21.75
C GLY A 421 23.09 -13.66 -22.01
N ASP A 422 23.58 -14.53 -21.12
CA ASP A 422 23.37 -15.96 -21.21
C ASP A 422 21.90 -16.37 -21.05
N SER A 423 21.59 -17.58 -21.52
CA SER A 423 20.30 -18.21 -21.28
C SER A 423 20.06 -18.39 -19.77
N VAL A 424 18.89 -17.95 -19.32
CA VAL A 424 18.43 -18.02 -17.92
C VAL A 424 17.19 -18.91 -17.84
N GLY A 425 16.90 -19.40 -16.63
CA GLY A 425 15.75 -20.30 -16.40
C GLY A 425 14.40 -19.66 -16.74
N HIS A 426 14.22 -18.39 -16.37
CA HIS A 426 13.01 -17.62 -16.69
C HIS A 426 13.33 -16.30 -17.36
N GLU A 427 12.55 -15.92 -18.39
CA GLU A 427 12.84 -14.70 -19.16
C GLU A 427 12.68 -13.41 -18.36
N TRP A 428 11.87 -13.38 -17.31
CA TRP A 428 11.82 -12.23 -16.39
C TRP A 428 13.13 -11.99 -15.64
N GLN A 429 14.06 -12.95 -15.62
CA GLN A 429 15.42 -12.74 -15.09
C GLN A 429 16.31 -11.92 -16.03
N LYS A 430 15.88 -11.72 -17.28
CA LYS A 430 16.56 -10.88 -18.28
C LYS A 430 16.19 -9.41 -18.16
N THR A 431 15.22 -9.08 -17.29
CA THR A 431 14.64 -7.75 -17.16
C THR A 431 14.80 -7.21 -15.75
N SER A 432 14.42 -5.96 -15.56
CA SER A 432 14.34 -5.27 -14.27
C SER A 432 13.34 -5.91 -13.27
N LEU A 433 12.55 -6.91 -13.68
CA LEU A 433 11.72 -7.71 -12.76
C LEU A 433 12.53 -8.66 -11.89
N LYS A 434 13.74 -9.03 -12.31
CA LYS A 434 14.58 -10.04 -11.64
C LYS A 434 14.69 -9.82 -10.14
N GLY A 435 15.03 -8.60 -9.71
CA GLY A 435 15.26 -8.29 -8.30
C GLY A 435 14.02 -8.55 -7.44
N ALA A 436 12.86 -8.03 -7.86
CA ALA A 436 11.62 -8.16 -7.12
C ALA A 436 11.12 -9.62 -7.09
N PHE A 437 11.22 -10.34 -8.21
CA PHE A 437 10.70 -11.71 -8.32
C PHE A 437 11.60 -12.72 -7.61
N GLU A 438 12.93 -12.58 -7.71
CA GLU A 438 13.85 -13.42 -6.95
C GLU A 438 13.74 -13.16 -5.45
N HIS A 439 13.57 -11.89 -5.03
CA HIS A 439 13.32 -11.57 -3.63
C HIS A 439 12.05 -12.27 -3.14
N PHE A 440 10.93 -12.13 -3.87
CA PHE A 440 9.68 -12.82 -3.52
C PHE A 440 9.85 -14.33 -3.43
N GLN A 441 10.54 -14.95 -4.39
CA GLN A 441 10.79 -16.39 -4.37
C GLN A 441 11.64 -16.80 -3.15
N LYS A 442 12.79 -16.15 -2.95
CA LYS A 442 13.80 -16.57 -1.96
C LYS A 442 13.42 -16.20 -0.52
N LYS A 443 12.82 -15.04 -0.31
CA LYS A 443 12.58 -14.45 1.02
C LYS A 443 11.15 -14.61 1.52
N PHE A 444 10.17 -14.82 0.63
CA PHE A 444 8.78 -15.03 1.01
C PHE A 444 8.30 -16.46 0.68
N LEU A 445 8.30 -16.84 -0.60
CA LEU A 445 7.67 -18.08 -1.07
C LEU A 445 8.38 -19.34 -0.53
N ASN A 446 9.70 -19.40 -0.65
CA ASN A 446 10.46 -20.57 -0.20
C ASN A 446 10.37 -20.78 1.32
N PRO A 447 10.54 -19.75 2.18
CA PRO A 447 10.31 -19.89 3.62
C PRO A 447 8.89 -20.34 3.96
N MET A 448 7.87 -19.76 3.32
CA MET A 448 6.47 -20.14 3.54
C MET A 448 6.22 -21.61 3.19
N LEU A 449 6.64 -22.08 2.01
CA LEU A 449 6.45 -23.48 1.61
C LEU A 449 7.27 -24.45 2.47
N ASN A 450 8.43 -24.03 2.97
CA ASN A 450 9.20 -24.82 3.93
C ASN A 450 8.45 -24.99 5.25
N ASP A 451 7.80 -23.95 5.76
CA ASP A 451 7.01 -24.04 6.99
C ASP A 451 5.74 -24.86 6.78
N VAL A 452 5.07 -24.73 5.62
CA VAL A 452 3.95 -25.63 5.25
C VAL A 452 4.42 -27.09 5.22
N ARG A 453 5.60 -27.38 4.64
CA ARG A 453 6.18 -28.74 4.62
C ARG A 453 6.41 -29.29 6.03
N LYS A 454 6.92 -28.46 6.94
CA LYS A 454 7.15 -28.84 8.34
C LYS A 454 5.82 -29.14 9.04
N SER A 455 4.81 -28.29 8.88
CA SER A 455 3.48 -28.50 9.47
C SER A 455 2.83 -29.80 8.96
N GLN A 456 2.87 -30.05 7.64
CA GLN A 456 2.35 -31.28 7.06
C GLN A 456 3.09 -32.53 7.57
N ARG A 457 4.41 -32.44 7.76
CA ARG A 457 5.21 -33.53 8.32
C ARG A 457 4.82 -33.80 9.77
N ALA A 458 4.71 -32.77 10.60
CA ALA A 458 4.31 -32.90 12.00
C ALA A 458 2.91 -33.51 12.15
N GLU A 459 1.96 -33.11 11.30
CA GLU A 459 0.61 -33.69 11.30
C GLU A 459 0.62 -35.17 10.87
N ARG A 460 1.44 -35.55 9.88
CA ARG A 460 1.62 -36.96 9.52
C ARG A 460 2.22 -37.78 10.65
N GLU A 461 3.26 -37.28 11.31
CA GLU A 461 3.90 -37.93 12.46
C GLU A 461 2.90 -38.08 13.63
N LYS A 462 2.09 -37.06 13.90
CA LYS A 462 1.02 -37.11 14.91
C LYS A 462 -0.03 -38.17 14.57
N ARG A 463 -0.44 -38.28 13.30
CA ARG A 463 -1.41 -39.31 12.85
C ARG A 463 -0.83 -40.72 12.96
N ALA A 464 0.41 -40.92 12.51
CA ALA A 464 1.11 -42.20 12.62
C ALA A 464 1.19 -42.67 14.08
N ALA A 465 1.54 -41.77 15.00
CA ALA A 465 1.57 -42.05 16.43
C ALA A 465 0.20 -42.45 17.02
N VAL A 466 -0.91 -41.92 16.49
CA VAL A 466 -2.27 -42.26 16.93
C VAL A 466 -2.73 -43.62 16.38
N VAL A 467 -2.33 -43.98 15.16
CA VAL A 467 -2.76 -45.21 14.49
C VAL A 467 -1.86 -46.40 14.82
N GLY A 468 -0.70 -46.18 15.45
CA GLY A 468 0.25 -47.22 15.83
C GLY A 468 1.05 -47.78 14.64
N ASP A 469 1.02 -47.08 13.52
CA ASP A 469 1.73 -47.40 12.28
C ASP A 469 3.07 -46.64 12.33
N PHE A 470 4.10 -47.27 12.91
CA PHE A 470 5.44 -46.68 13.09
C PHE A 470 6.38 -47.01 11.93
#